data_AF-A0A9D6M7I8-F1
#
_entry.id   AF-A0A9D6M7I8-F1
#
_cell.length_a   1.000
_cell.length_b   1.000
_cell.length_c   1.000
_cell.angle_alpha   90.00
_cell.angle_beta   90.00
_cell.angle_gamma   90.00
#
_symmetry.space_group_name_H-M   'P 1'
#
loop_
_entity.id
_entity.type
_entity.pdbx_description
1 polymer ?
#
loop_
_entity_poly.entity_id
_entity_poly.type
_entity_poly.pdbx_seq_one_letter_code
_entity_poly.pdbx_strand_id
1 'polypeptide(L)'
;MDELIRSIHTLENHLQKFEEKYELRSEDFYRLVAEDKIDQTEEFIEWLGVYEIKLKREKAYARRVAEMLATTRIPLRLPLAEPA
;
A
#
# COMPACT_ATOMS: atom_id res chain seq x y z
N MET A 1 -9.46 12.86 3.53
CA MET A 1 -9.35 11.40 3.33
C MET A 1 -8.74 11.12 1.96
N ASP A 2 -9.15 11.88 0.96
CA ASP A 2 -8.68 11.81 -0.43
C ASP A 2 -7.16 11.94 -0.60
N GLU A 3 -6.49 12.85 0.12
CA GLU A 3 -5.03 12.97 0.06
C GLU A 3 -4.30 11.70 0.52
N LEU A 4 -4.85 11.00 1.51
CA LEU A 4 -4.26 9.76 2.03
C LEU A 4 -4.40 8.63 1.01
N ILE A 5 -5.58 8.51 0.39
CA ILE A 5 -5.86 7.54 -0.67
C ILE A 5 -4.97 7.83 -1.89
N ARG A 6 -4.90 9.09 -2.34
CA ARG A 6 -4.02 9.49 -3.45
C ARG A 6 -2.57 9.20 -3.14
N SER A 7 -2.10 9.48 -1.92
CA SER A 7 -0.74 9.15 -1.50
C SER A 7 -0.47 7.64 -1.55
N ILE A 8 -1.42 6.79 -1.16
CA ILE A 8 -1.28 5.33 -1.26
C ILE A 8 -1.14 4.92 -2.73
N HIS A 9 -2.02 5.38 -3.61
CA HIS A 9 -1.95 5.07 -5.05
C HIS A 9 -0.64 5.56 -5.69
N THR A 10 -0.14 6.74 -5.30
CA THR A 10 1.16 7.24 -5.79
C THR A 10 2.31 6.32 -5.36
N LEU A 11 2.29 5.83 -4.13
CA LEU A 11 3.32 4.91 -3.63
C LEU A 11 3.22 3.54 -4.31
N GLU A 12 2.00 3.03 -4.54
CA GLU A 12 1.76 1.78 -5.27
C GLU A 12 2.29 1.84 -6.70
N ASN A 13 1.99 2.92 -7.43
CA ASN A 13 2.53 3.13 -8.77
C ASN A 13 4.06 3.22 -8.80
N HIS A 14 4.67 3.69 -7.70
CA HIS A 14 6.12 3.72 -7.59
C HIS A 14 6.67 2.31 -7.34
N LEU A 15 6.09 1.57 -6.40
CA LEU A 15 6.48 0.20 -6.08
C LEU A 15 6.33 -0.74 -7.28
N GLN A 16 5.29 -0.56 -8.10
CA GLN A 16 5.06 -1.36 -9.30
C GLN A 16 6.26 -1.40 -10.24
N LYS A 17 7.05 -0.31 -10.33
CA LYS A 17 8.26 -0.28 -11.17
C LYS A 17 9.31 -1.28 -10.70
N PHE A 18 9.46 -1.44 -9.38
CA PHE A 18 10.37 -2.42 -8.80
C PHE A 18 9.80 -3.82 -8.96
N GLU A 19 8.49 -4.00 -8.75
CA GLU A 19 7.83 -5.31 -8.91
C GLU A 19 7.96 -5.85 -10.33
N GLU A 20 7.79 -4.99 -11.33
CA GLU A 20 7.99 -5.33 -12.74
C GLU A 20 9.46 -5.65 -13.06
N LYS A 21 10.40 -4.90 -12.47
CA LYS A 21 11.84 -5.12 -12.68
C LYS A 21 12.34 -6.43 -12.08
N TYR A 22 11.88 -6.76 -10.87
CA TYR A 22 12.33 -7.93 -10.12
C TYR A 22 11.38 -9.13 -10.23
N GLU A 23 10.29 -8.99 -10.97
CA GLU A 23 9.22 -10.00 -11.13
C GLU A 23 8.72 -10.55 -9.79
N LEU A 24 8.69 -9.69 -8.76
CA LEU A 24 8.35 -10.07 -7.39
C LEU A 24 7.50 -9.00 -6.73
N ARG A 25 6.46 -9.42 -6.00
CA ARG A 25 5.58 -8.50 -5.25
C ARG A 25 6.34 -7.84 -4.10
N SER A 26 6.02 -6.58 -3.82
CA SER A 26 6.68 -5.82 -2.76
C SER A 26 6.51 -6.48 -1.39
N GLU A 27 5.38 -7.13 -1.12
CA GLU A 27 5.19 -7.91 0.11
C GLU A 27 6.20 -9.06 0.24
N ASP A 28 6.49 -9.74 -0.87
CA ASP A 28 7.43 -10.87 -0.89
C ASP A 28 8.87 -10.37 -0.78
N PHE A 29 9.19 -9.30 -1.51
CA PHE A 29 10.46 -8.60 -1.45
C PHE A 29 10.76 -8.12 -0.02
N TYR A 30 9.75 -7.57 0.69
CA TYR A 30 9.85 -7.15 2.09
C TYR A 30 10.16 -8.29 3.06
N ARG A 31 9.60 -9.48 2.85
CA ARG A 31 9.91 -10.65 3.69
C ARG A 31 11.36 -11.08 3.52
N LEU A 32 11.89 -11.04 2.30
CA LEU A 32 13.29 -11.38 2.03
C LEU A 32 14.26 -10.38 2.69
N VAL A 33 13.88 -9.08 2.77
CA VAL A 33 14.63 -8.07 3.53
C VAL A 33 14.72 -8.45 5.00
N ALA A 34 13.58 -8.80 5.60
CA ALA A 34 13.51 -9.14 7.03
C ALA A 34 14.33 -10.39 7.39
N GLU A 35 14.63 -11.23 6.40
CA GLU A 35 15.45 -12.44 6.53
C GLU A 35 16.94 -12.20 6.18
N ASP A 36 17.35 -10.96 5.91
CA ASP A 36 18.72 -10.59 5.51
C ASP A 36 19.19 -11.31 4.23
N LYS A 37 18.25 -11.56 3.30
CA LYS A 37 18.49 -12.32 2.05
C LYS A 37 18.73 -11.45 0.82
N ILE A 38 18.77 -10.13 0.97
CA ILE A 38 18.93 -9.19 -0.16
C ILE A 38 20.06 -8.21 0.14
N ASP A 39 20.90 -7.99 -0.87
CA ASP A 39 21.97 -6.99 -0.82
C ASP A 39 21.42 -5.56 -0.74
N GLN A 40 22.02 -4.75 0.12
CA GLN A 40 21.64 -3.34 0.31
C GLN A 40 22.17 -2.46 -0.82
N THR A 41 21.50 -2.49 -1.96
CA THR A 41 21.76 -1.57 -3.08
C THR A 41 21.04 -0.24 -2.87
N GLU A 42 21.47 0.82 -3.57
CA GLU A 42 20.80 2.13 -3.52
C GLU A 42 19.33 2.04 -3.95
N GLU A 43 19.07 1.30 -5.04
CA GLU A 43 17.71 1.02 -5.53
C GLU A 43 16.85 0.30 -4.50
N PHE A 44 17.46 -0.63 -3.76
CA PHE A 44 16.77 -1.36 -2.70
C PHE A 44 16.44 -0.47 -1.49
N ILE A 45 17.35 0.42 -1.11
CA ILE A 45 17.12 1.40 -0.04
C ILE A 45 15.97 2.33 -0.42
N GLU A 46 15.93 2.78 -1.69
CA GLU A 46 14.81 3.56 -2.21
C GLU A 46 13.49 2.79 -2.12
N TRP A 47 13.45 1.58 -2.66
CA TRP A 47 12.28 0.71 -2.62
C TRP A 47 11.76 0.51 -1.18
N LEU A 48 12.66 0.19 -0.24
CA LEU A 48 12.31 -0.05 1.16
C LEU A 48 11.68 1.19 1.79
N GLY A 49 12.26 2.37 1.53
CA GLY A 49 11.69 3.64 2.00
C GLY A 49 10.29 3.89 1.47
N VAL A 50 10.06 3.67 0.17
CA VAL A 50 8.73 3.81 -0.45
C VAL A 50 7.73 2.84 0.19
N TYR A 51 8.13 1.57 0.37
CA TYR A 51 7.28 0.52 0.93
C TYR A 51 6.88 0.82 2.38
N GLU A 52 7.84 1.22 3.23
CA GLU A 52 7.54 1.59 4.61
C GLU A 52 6.60 2.79 4.73
N ILE A 53 6.74 3.77 3.84
CA ILE A 53 5.81 4.92 3.80
C ILE A 53 4.41 4.43 3.42
N LYS A 54 4.28 3.53 2.43
CA LYS A 54 2.99 2.93 2.05
C LYS A 54 2.35 2.25 3.26
N LEU A 55 3.07 1.38 3.97
CA LEU A 55 2.56 0.70 5.16
C LEU A 55 2.05 1.68 6.24
N LYS A 56 2.79 2.78 6.48
CA LYS A 56 2.36 3.82 7.42
C LYS A 56 1.07 4.50 6.98
N ARG A 57 0.92 4.78 5.67
CA ARG A 57 -0.28 5.40 5.09
C ARG A 57 -1.49 4.47 5.12
N GLU A 58 -1.32 3.20 4.76
CA GLU A 58 -2.36 2.18 4.83
C GLU A 58 -2.85 1.96 6.27
N LYS A 59 -1.92 1.92 7.24
CA LYS A 59 -2.28 1.84 8.66
C LYS A 59 -3.09 3.06 9.12
N ALA A 60 -2.72 4.26 8.68
CA ALA A 60 -3.48 5.47 8.98
C ALA A 60 -4.87 5.46 8.31
N TYR A 61 -4.97 4.93 7.09
CA TYR A 61 -6.23 4.78 6.38
C TYR A 61 -7.16 3.82 7.11
N ALA A 62 -6.67 2.63 7.46
CA ALA A 62 -7.41 1.60 8.18
C ALA A 62 -7.96 2.13 9.52
N ARG A 63 -7.16 2.91 10.26
CA ARG A 63 -7.60 3.56 11.51
C ARG A 63 -8.77 4.52 11.29
N ARG A 64 -8.66 5.42 10.30
CA ARG A 64 -9.73 6.39 9.98
C ARG A 64 -11.00 5.71 9.51
N VAL A 65 -10.88 4.64 8.72
CA VAL A 65 -12.04 3.84 8.30
C VAL A 65 -12.69 3.16 9.49
N ALA A 66 -11.90 2.55 10.39
CA ALA A 66 -12.43 1.93 11.59
C ALA A 66 -13.18 2.94 12.50
N GLU A 67 -12.61 4.13 12.71
CA GLU A 67 -13.25 5.22 13.47
C GLU A 67 -14.57 5.68 12.82
N MET A 68 -14.57 5.85 11.50
CA MET A 68 -15.75 6.24 10.73
C MET A 68 -16.88 5.19 10.82
N LEU A 69 -16.53 3.91 10.66
CA LEU A 69 -17.47 2.78 10.75
C LEU A 69 -18.01 2.56 12.17
N ALA A 70 -17.20 2.82 13.19
CA ALA A 70 -17.64 2.73 14.60
C ALA A 70 -18.59 3.87 15.00
N THR A 71 -18.41 5.06 14.40
CA THR A 71 -19.20 6.26 14.73
C THR A 71 -20.49 6.37 13.91
N THR A 72 -20.56 5.76 12.73
CA THR A 72 -21.67 5.93 11.80
C THR A 72 -22.22 4.57 11.36
N ARG A 73 -23.53 4.34 11.50
CA ARG A 73 -24.24 3.30 10.75
C ARG A 73 -24.34 3.76 9.30
N ILE A 74 -23.28 3.58 8.52
CA ILE A 74 -23.22 4.02 7.12
C ILE A 74 -24.01 3.04 6.25
N PRO A 75 -25.04 3.48 5.51
CA PRO A 75 -25.53 2.71 4.37
C PRO A 75 -24.44 2.78 3.30
N LEU A 76 -23.68 1.69 3.14
CA LEU A 76 -22.80 1.49 1.98
C LEU A 76 -23.67 1.61 0.73
N ARG A 77 -23.64 2.76 0.06
CA ARG A 77 -24.08 2.84 -1.33
C ARG A 77 -22.97 2.24 -2.17
N LEU A 78 -22.89 0.91 -2.17
CA LEU A 78 -22.20 0.18 -3.21
C LEU A 78 -22.80 0.65 -4.55
N PRO A 79 -22.00 1.05 -5.55
CA PRO A 79 -22.51 1.02 -6.91
C PRO A 79 -22.99 -0.41 -7.13
N LEU A 80 -24.30 -0.59 -7.32
CA LEU A 80 -24.83 -1.82 -7.86
C LEU A 80 -24.02 -2.07 -9.12
N ALA A 81 -23.23 -3.15 -9.13
CA ALA A 81 -22.70 -3.67 -10.37
C ALA A 81 -23.90 -3.78 -11.31
N GLU A 82 -23.94 -2.94 -12.35
CA GLU A 82 -24.95 -3.08 -13.39
C GLU A 82 -24.71 -4.46 -14.01
N PRO A 83 -25.71 -5.37 -14.00
CA PRO A 83 -25.57 -6.62 -14.70
C PRO A 83 -25.44 -6.33 -16.21
N ALA A 84 -24.54 -7.09 -16.83
CA ALA A 84 -24.23 -7.07 -18.25
C ALA A 84 -25.46 -7.29 -19.16
#